data_AF-A0A966KPR3-F1
#
_entry.id   AF-A0A966KPR3-F1
#
_cell.length_a   1.000
_cell.length_b   1.000
_cell.length_c   1.000
_cell.angle_alpha   90.00
_cell.angle_beta   90.00
_cell.angle_gamma   90.00
#
_symmetry.space_group_name_H-M   'P 1'
#
loop_
_entity.id
_entity.type
_entity.pdbx_description
1 polymer ?
#
loop_
_entity_poly.entity_id
_entity_poly.type
_entity_poly.pdbx_seq_one_letter_code
_entity_poly.pdbx_strand_id
1 'polypeptide(L)'
;MTEVPEHLLKRSKDRRSALSGEAPSAEAPAASTTPADDTGSAVEAAPTAPAKVAAAAPAVSAEPEFVPPYVEAALKRKKIPFWAMPVLAFLPVWVFIYIGGLSPASDGKPTQLAQGQAIYTAQCAGCHGSGGGGGVGRPMTDGNLIKTFPDILGQLQFVWLGSNGMGPAGTPYGDPNREGGQHTTLSYNGNPMPAFNKSLKPAELLAVVRYEREVLSGYKLDPTQIDAKGQLTYGNSSPYLDAEGQLVTPEGKPLFDADGRLTIEPNWTMPVGSK
;
A
#
# COMPACT_ATOMS: atom_id res chain seq x y z
N MET A 1 24.91 -30.93 16.71
CA MET A 1 24.55 -31.47 15.37
C MET A 1 23.72 -32.71 15.61
N THR A 2 22.44 -32.70 15.26
CA THR A 2 21.55 -33.86 15.38
C THR A 2 21.46 -34.53 14.02
N GLU A 3 22.21 -35.60 13.84
CA GLU A 3 22.19 -36.39 12.60
C GLU A 3 20.84 -37.09 12.46
N VAL A 4 20.19 -36.88 11.32
CA VAL A 4 18.93 -37.55 10.99
C VAL A 4 19.24 -39.02 10.70
N PRO A 5 18.61 -39.98 11.40
CA PRO A 5 18.96 -41.38 11.24
C PRO A 5 18.55 -41.89 9.85
N GLU A 6 19.53 -42.44 9.11
CA GLU A 6 19.49 -42.92 7.72
C GLU A 6 18.23 -43.71 7.32
N HIS A 7 17.68 -44.51 8.23
CA HIS A 7 16.49 -45.32 7.98
C HIS A 7 15.24 -44.48 7.65
N LEU A 8 15.14 -43.24 8.14
CA LEU A 8 14.03 -42.33 7.84
C LEU A 8 14.13 -41.79 6.40
N LEU A 9 15.35 -41.51 5.94
CA LEU A 9 15.59 -41.09 4.56
C LEU A 9 15.28 -42.22 3.59
N LYS A 10 15.68 -43.45 3.91
CA LYS A 10 15.38 -44.63 3.10
C LYS A 10 13.87 -44.87 2.96
N ARG A 11 13.14 -44.84 4.07
CA ARG A 11 11.68 -44.97 4.07
C ARG A 11 10.98 -43.85 3.29
N SER A 12 11.53 -42.63 3.30
CA SER A 12 10.98 -41.52 2.50
C SER A 12 11.20 -41.71 1.00
N LYS A 13 12.37 -42.24 0.60
CA LYS A 13 12.70 -42.55 -0.80
C LYS A 13 11.83 -43.69 -1.33
N ASP A 14 11.65 -44.75 -0.55
CA ASP A 14 10.82 -45.90 -0.92
C ASP A 14 9.33 -45.52 -1.06
N ARG A 15 8.84 -44.59 -0.22
CA ARG A 15 7.49 -44.05 -0.35
C ARG A 15 7.33 -43.18 -1.60
N ARG A 16 8.37 -42.40 -1.93
CA ARG A 16 8.36 -41.48 -3.08
C ARG A 16 8.42 -42.25 -4.39
N SER A 17 9.21 -43.33 -4.47
CA SER A 17 9.25 -44.22 -5.64
C SER A 17 7.98 -45.03 -5.81
N ALA A 18 7.34 -45.46 -4.72
CA ALA A 18 6.04 -46.14 -4.78
C ALA A 18 4.89 -45.22 -5.24
N LEU A 19 5.01 -43.91 -4.99
CA LEU A 19 4.01 -42.90 -5.38
C LEU A 19 4.23 -42.33 -6.79
N SER A 20 5.45 -42.40 -7.33
CA SER A 20 5.78 -41.78 -8.61
C SER A 20 5.60 -42.69 -9.82
N GLY A 21 5.39 -44.00 -9.64
CA GLY A 21 4.95 -44.91 -10.72
C GLY A 21 5.77 -44.88 -12.02
N GLU A 22 7.08 -44.61 -11.98
CA GLU A 22 7.86 -44.34 -13.19
C GLU A 22 8.98 -45.38 -13.39
N ALA A 23 8.95 -46.08 -14.53
CA ALA A 23 10.04 -46.86 -15.10
C ALA A 23 11.03 -45.92 -15.85
N PRO A 24 12.30 -46.32 -16.07
CA PRO A 24 13.37 -45.37 -16.39
C PRO A 24 13.30 -44.79 -17.82
N SER A 25 13.61 -43.49 -17.94
CA SER A 25 13.77 -42.75 -19.20
C SER A 25 14.92 -43.27 -20.07
N ALA A 26 14.70 -43.26 -21.39
CA ALA A 26 15.73 -43.12 -22.42
C ALA A 26 15.27 -42.13 -23.52
N GLU A 27 16.12 -41.14 -23.77
CA GLU A 27 16.37 -40.25 -24.93
C GLU A 27 15.31 -39.89 -26.01
N ALA A 28 15.33 -38.60 -26.39
CA ALA A 28 14.61 -37.88 -27.47
C ALA A 28 15.21 -38.19 -28.88
N PRO A 29 14.73 -37.69 -30.07
CA PRO A 29 14.22 -36.32 -30.33
C PRO A 29 13.16 -36.05 -31.48
N ALA A 30 12.69 -34.80 -31.50
CA ALA A 30 12.37 -33.85 -32.60
C ALA A 30 11.26 -34.02 -33.69
N ALA A 31 10.49 -32.91 -33.84
CA ALA A 31 10.07 -32.18 -35.06
C ALA A 31 8.60 -32.25 -35.60
N SER A 32 7.89 -31.12 -35.37
CA SER A 32 7.18 -30.22 -36.32
C SER A 32 6.03 -30.71 -37.22
N THR A 33 4.84 -30.07 -37.11
CA THR A 33 4.30 -29.05 -38.05
C THR A 33 2.87 -28.60 -37.67
N THR A 34 2.64 -27.28 -37.66
CA THR A 34 1.36 -26.53 -37.77
C THR A 34 1.16 -26.09 -39.24
N PRO A 35 0.10 -25.38 -39.73
CA PRO A 35 -0.90 -24.48 -39.08
C PRO A 35 -2.36 -24.70 -39.60
N ALA A 36 -3.44 -24.00 -39.19
CA ALA A 36 -3.83 -22.59 -39.42
C ALA A 36 -5.23 -22.38 -38.74
N ASP A 37 -5.50 -21.31 -37.97
CA ASP A 37 -6.01 -19.97 -38.36
C ASP A 37 -7.42 -20.00 -39.02
N ASP A 38 -8.40 -19.12 -38.81
CA ASP A 38 -8.55 -17.87 -38.05
C ASP A 38 -10.04 -17.42 -38.20
N THR A 39 -10.52 -16.51 -37.32
CA THR A 39 -11.72 -15.64 -37.44
C THR A 39 -13.12 -16.28 -37.53
N GLY A 40 -14.22 -15.71 -37.03
CA GLY A 40 -14.52 -14.40 -36.44
C GLY A 40 -16.05 -14.15 -36.55
N SER A 41 -16.61 -13.38 -35.59
CA SER A 41 -17.75 -12.42 -35.68
C SER A 41 -18.88 -12.64 -36.72
N ALA A 42 -20.19 -12.47 -36.47
CA ALA A 42 -20.92 -11.40 -35.78
C ALA A 42 -22.43 -11.62 -36.14
N VAL A 43 -23.39 -11.57 -35.21
CA VAL A 43 -24.34 -10.44 -34.92
C VAL A 43 -25.82 -10.74 -35.30
N GLU A 44 -26.70 -10.40 -34.34
CA GLU A 44 -28.15 -10.08 -34.33
C GLU A 44 -29.20 -10.95 -35.04
N ALA A 45 -30.21 -11.40 -34.28
CA ALA A 45 -31.51 -10.69 -34.15
C ALA A 45 -32.55 -11.55 -33.37
N ALA A 46 -33.35 -10.90 -32.53
CA ALA A 46 -34.72 -11.32 -32.15
C ALA A 46 -35.70 -10.37 -32.87
N PRO A 47 -37.01 -10.66 -33.09
CA PRO A 47 -37.95 -11.57 -32.41
C PRO A 47 -38.69 -12.51 -33.41
N THR A 48 -39.56 -13.48 -33.10
CA THR A 48 -40.92 -13.45 -32.54
C THR A 48 -41.44 -14.90 -32.43
N ALA A 49 -42.18 -15.23 -31.36
CA ALA A 49 -42.99 -16.46 -31.26
C ALA A 49 -44.36 -16.27 -31.98
N PRO A 50 -45.15 -17.31 -32.37
CA PRO A 50 -45.63 -18.34 -31.45
C PRO A 50 -45.70 -19.80 -31.97
N ALA A 51 -45.82 -20.67 -30.97
CA ALA A 51 -46.00 -22.11 -30.91
C ALA A 51 -46.62 -22.86 -32.12
N LYS A 52 -46.04 -24.02 -32.41
CA LYS A 52 -46.81 -25.26 -32.58
C LYS A 52 -46.05 -26.46 -32.00
N VAL A 53 -46.68 -27.09 -31.03
CA VAL A 53 -46.24 -28.30 -30.34
C VAL A 53 -46.18 -29.45 -31.34
N ALA A 54 -45.04 -30.13 -31.42
CA ALA A 54 -44.94 -31.46 -31.99
C ALA A 54 -43.87 -32.27 -31.25
N ALA A 55 -44.37 -33.23 -30.47
CA ALA A 55 -43.76 -34.49 -30.05
C ALA A 55 -42.29 -34.48 -29.58
N ALA A 56 -42.12 -34.58 -28.27
CA ALA A 56 -40.89 -34.98 -27.63
C ALA A 56 -40.37 -36.30 -28.22
N ALA A 57 -39.14 -36.27 -28.74
CA ALA A 57 -38.33 -37.47 -28.88
C ALA A 57 -38.19 -38.10 -27.48
N PRO A 58 -38.36 -39.42 -27.31
CA PRO A 58 -38.13 -40.06 -26.03
C PRO A 58 -36.67 -39.84 -25.65
N ALA A 59 -36.47 -39.16 -24.52
CA ALA A 59 -35.17 -39.03 -23.89
C ALA A 59 -34.58 -40.44 -23.75
N VAL A 60 -33.37 -40.63 -24.29
CA VAL A 60 -32.52 -41.73 -23.90
C VAL A 60 -32.43 -41.67 -22.38
N SER A 61 -33.06 -42.64 -21.72
CA SER A 61 -32.98 -42.80 -20.27
C SER A 61 -31.50 -42.84 -19.94
N ALA A 62 -31.01 -41.82 -19.23
CA ALA A 62 -29.71 -41.89 -18.60
C ALA A 62 -29.67 -43.20 -17.81
N GLU A 63 -28.76 -44.08 -18.19
CA GLU A 63 -28.47 -45.28 -17.43
C GLU A 63 -28.19 -44.83 -15.99
N PRO A 64 -28.84 -45.43 -14.97
CA PRO A 64 -28.68 -44.96 -13.61
C PRO A 64 -27.20 -45.05 -13.27
N GLU A 65 -26.56 -43.89 -13.05
CA GLU A 65 -25.17 -43.83 -12.64
C GLU A 65 -24.99 -44.83 -11.48
N PHE A 66 -24.18 -45.86 -11.71
CA PHE A 66 -23.87 -46.85 -10.69
C PHE A 66 -23.20 -46.11 -9.55
N VAL A 67 -23.98 -45.81 -8.51
CA VAL A 67 -23.44 -45.25 -7.28
C VAL A 67 -22.70 -46.38 -6.60
N PRO A 68 -21.38 -46.29 -6.46
CA PRO A 68 -20.64 -47.37 -5.82
C PRO A 68 -21.13 -47.55 -4.38
N PRO A 69 -21.19 -48.79 -3.84
CA PRO A 69 -21.72 -49.06 -2.51
C PRO A 69 -21.03 -48.26 -1.39
N TYR A 70 -19.77 -47.86 -1.59
CA TYR A 70 -19.02 -47.02 -0.65
C TYR A 70 -19.43 -45.53 -0.65
N VAL A 71 -20.16 -45.07 -1.68
CA VAL A 71 -20.65 -43.69 -1.83
C VAL A 71 -22.12 -43.56 -1.42
N GLU A 72 -22.91 -44.64 -1.55
CA GLU A 72 -24.34 -44.64 -1.20
C GLU A 72 -24.63 -44.17 0.23
N ALA A 73 -23.80 -44.61 1.19
CA ALA A 73 -23.93 -44.25 2.60
C ALA A 73 -23.60 -42.78 2.89
N ALA A 74 -22.83 -42.13 2.01
CA ALA A 74 -22.53 -40.70 2.08
C ALA A 74 -23.68 -39.87 1.50
N LEU A 75 -24.22 -40.25 0.35
CA LEU A 75 -25.31 -39.54 -0.33
C LEU A 75 -26.65 -39.62 0.42
N LYS A 76 -26.91 -40.72 1.14
CA LYS A 76 -28.15 -40.91 1.91
C LYS A 76 -28.15 -40.19 3.27
N ARG A 77 -27.01 -39.64 3.74
CA ARG A 77 -26.91 -38.99 5.07
C ARG A 77 -27.49 -37.57 5.04
N LYS A 78 -28.59 -37.38 5.78
CA LYS A 78 -29.25 -36.06 5.96
C LYS A 78 -28.81 -35.29 7.21
N LYS A 79 -28.04 -35.92 8.12
CA LYS A 79 -27.63 -35.34 9.40
C LYS A 79 -26.13 -35.13 9.44
N ILE A 80 -25.71 -33.99 10.02
CA ILE A 80 -24.30 -33.66 10.22
C ILE A 80 -23.72 -34.69 11.21
N PRO A 81 -22.66 -35.44 10.84
CA PRO A 81 -22.04 -36.40 11.74
C PRO A 81 -21.33 -35.66 12.88
N PHE A 82 -21.35 -36.23 14.09
CA PHE A 82 -20.84 -35.58 15.31
C PHE A 82 -19.38 -35.08 15.19
N TRP A 83 -18.52 -35.79 14.44
CA TRP A 83 -17.13 -35.39 14.17
C TRP A 83 -16.98 -34.13 13.29
N ALA A 84 -18.01 -33.74 12.54
CA ALA A 84 -17.95 -32.59 11.64
C ALA A 84 -18.24 -31.27 12.37
N MET A 85 -18.98 -31.32 13.49
CA MET A 85 -19.24 -30.16 14.33
C MET A 85 -17.95 -29.50 14.86
N PRO A 86 -16.97 -30.23 15.44
CA PRO A 86 -15.71 -29.60 15.86
C PRO A 86 -14.87 -29.09 14.68
N VAL A 87 -14.90 -29.75 13.51
CA VAL A 87 -14.20 -29.28 12.31
C VAL A 87 -14.79 -27.97 11.77
N LEU A 88 -16.12 -27.89 11.68
CA LEU A 88 -16.83 -26.69 11.26
C LEU A 88 -16.65 -25.54 12.27
N ALA A 89 -16.55 -25.84 13.57
CA ALA A 89 -16.24 -24.86 14.60
C ALA A 89 -14.78 -24.38 14.53
N PHE A 90 -13.84 -25.23 14.10
CA PHE A 90 -12.42 -24.89 13.97
C PHE A 90 -12.11 -24.08 12.70
N LEU A 91 -12.85 -24.28 11.61
CA LEU A 91 -12.64 -23.54 10.35
C LEU A 91 -12.61 -22.01 10.50
N PRO A 92 -13.56 -21.33 11.18
CA PRO A 92 -13.49 -19.88 11.34
C PRO A 92 -12.25 -19.44 12.15
N VAL A 93 -11.85 -20.22 13.17
CA VAL A 93 -10.64 -19.95 13.96
C VAL A 93 -9.39 -20.11 13.10
N TRP A 94 -9.32 -21.19 12.31
CA TRP A 94 -8.23 -21.42 11.37
C TRP A 94 -8.16 -20.33 10.31
N VAL A 95 -9.29 -19.87 9.77
CA VAL A 95 -9.35 -18.75 8.81
C VAL A 95 -8.79 -17.47 9.44
N PHE A 96 -9.16 -17.12 10.67
CA PHE A 96 -8.59 -15.97 11.37
C PHE A 96 -7.07 -16.09 11.56
N ILE A 97 -6.58 -17.26 11.97
CA ILE A 97 -5.15 -17.53 12.15
C ILE A 97 -4.41 -17.48 10.81
N TYR A 98 -4.99 -18.05 9.76
CA TYR A 98 -4.42 -18.10 8.42
C TYR A 98 -4.32 -16.71 7.80
N ILE A 99 -5.37 -15.88 7.91
CA ILE A 99 -5.36 -14.47 7.47
C ILE A 99 -4.31 -13.68 8.26
N GLY A 100 -4.21 -13.88 9.58
CA GLY A 100 -3.17 -13.26 10.40
C GLY A 100 -1.76 -13.68 10.00
N GLY A 101 -1.54 -14.97 9.70
CA GLY A 101 -0.24 -15.53 9.29
C GLY A 101 0.20 -15.12 7.88
N LEU A 102 -0.71 -14.69 7.02
CA LEU A 102 -0.41 -14.11 5.72
C LEU A 102 -0.10 -12.61 5.76
N SER A 103 -0.25 -11.96 6.93
CA SER A 103 0.13 -10.56 7.07
C SER A 103 1.65 -10.43 6.92
N PRO A 104 2.15 -9.44 6.16
CA PRO A 104 3.58 -9.23 6.03
C PRO A 104 4.18 -9.01 7.42
N ALA A 105 5.25 -9.72 7.72
CA ALA A 105 6.00 -9.51 8.94
C ALA A 105 6.50 -8.06 8.99
N SER A 106 6.40 -7.41 10.14
CA SER A 106 7.07 -6.12 10.35
C SER A 106 8.57 -6.34 10.16
N ASP A 107 9.21 -5.55 9.30
CA ASP A 107 10.66 -5.57 9.09
C ASP A 107 11.46 -5.08 10.33
N GLY A 108 10.78 -4.84 11.47
CA GLY A 108 11.36 -4.26 12.69
C GLY A 108 11.76 -2.79 12.55
N LYS A 109 11.63 -2.20 11.36
CA LYS A 109 11.91 -0.79 11.09
C LYS A 109 10.76 0.08 11.62
N PRO A 110 11.06 1.24 12.25
CA PRO A 110 10.03 2.17 12.64
C PRO A 110 9.23 2.62 11.41
N THR A 111 7.91 2.79 11.58
CA THR A 111 7.08 3.38 10.55
C THR A 111 7.55 4.82 10.25
N GLN A 112 7.22 5.35 9.07
CA GLN A 112 7.59 6.72 8.70
C GLN A 112 7.07 7.74 9.73
N LEU A 113 5.86 7.54 10.28
CA LEU A 113 5.34 8.38 11.36
C LEU A 113 6.10 8.24 12.68
N ALA A 114 6.48 7.01 13.07
CA ALA A 114 7.27 6.79 14.28
C ALA A 114 8.68 7.41 14.17
N GLN A 115 9.31 7.31 12.99
CA GLN A 115 10.56 8.00 12.69
C GLN A 115 10.38 9.53 12.76
N GLY A 116 9.30 10.05 12.17
CA GLY A 116 8.96 11.46 12.23
C GLY A 116 8.78 11.99 13.65
N GLN A 117 8.11 11.23 14.51
CA GLN A 117 7.97 11.56 15.93
C GLN A 117 9.32 11.65 16.66
N ALA A 118 10.22 10.69 16.39
CA ALA A 118 11.55 10.68 17.00
C ALA A 118 12.37 11.90 16.57
N ILE A 119 12.35 12.25 15.28
CA ILE A 119 13.00 13.44 14.73
C ILE A 119 12.41 14.71 15.34
N TYR A 120 11.08 14.83 15.36
CA TYR A 120 10.38 15.98 15.93
C TYR A 120 10.80 16.23 17.38
N THR A 121 10.81 15.18 18.18
CA THR A 121 11.21 15.25 19.60
C THR A 121 12.64 15.72 19.76
N ALA A 122 13.55 15.25 18.90
CA ALA A 122 14.97 15.57 18.97
C ALA A 122 15.32 16.98 18.45
N GLN A 123 14.61 17.47 17.42
CA GLN A 123 15.04 18.64 16.65
C GLN A 123 14.04 19.80 16.59
N CYS A 124 12.74 19.54 16.74
CA CYS A 124 11.68 20.53 16.53
C CYS A 124 11.01 20.98 17.84
N ALA A 125 10.82 20.03 18.77
CA ALA A 125 10.04 20.21 19.99
C ALA A 125 10.59 21.29 20.93
N GLY A 126 11.91 21.54 20.91
CA GLY A 126 12.53 22.58 21.74
C GLY A 126 12.01 24.00 21.44
N CYS A 127 11.64 24.26 20.19
CA CYS A 127 11.09 25.56 19.78
C CYS A 127 9.56 25.54 19.62
N HIS A 128 9.03 24.47 19.03
CA HIS A 128 7.60 24.35 18.69
C HIS A 128 6.77 23.68 19.80
N GLY A 129 7.38 23.29 20.91
CA GLY A 129 6.74 22.56 22.01
C GLY A 129 6.60 21.06 21.69
N SER A 130 6.54 20.20 22.71
CA SER A 130 6.44 18.74 22.52
C SER A 130 5.19 18.30 21.76
N GLY A 131 4.10 19.04 21.87
CA GLY A 131 2.84 18.81 21.16
C GLY A 131 2.60 19.76 19.99
N GLY A 132 3.60 20.52 19.53
CA GLY A 132 3.40 21.51 18.46
C GLY A 132 2.63 22.77 18.87
N GLY A 133 2.40 22.99 20.17
CA GLY A 133 1.66 24.15 20.69
C GLY A 133 2.37 25.50 20.54
N GLY A 134 3.60 25.51 20.02
CA GLY A 134 4.41 26.71 19.83
C GLY A 134 5.24 27.08 21.06
N GLY A 135 5.79 28.30 21.04
CA GLY A 135 6.67 28.84 22.07
C GLY A 135 7.66 29.81 21.44
N VAL A 136 8.91 29.37 21.25
CA VAL A 136 9.89 30.11 20.44
C VAL A 136 9.53 30.01 18.96
N GLY A 137 9.02 28.86 18.52
CA GLY A 137 8.48 28.64 17.19
C GLY A 137 6.96 28.85 17.13
N ARG A 138 6.45 29.07 15.92
CA ARG A 138 5.01 29.19 15.68
C ARG A 138 4.27 27.89 16.05
N PRO A 139 3.02 27.95 16.52
CA PRO A 139 2.22 26.75 16.76
C PRO A 139 1.91 26.04 15.43
N MET A 140 1.88 24.72 15.48
CA MET A 140 1.46 23.83 14.40
C MET A 140 0.05 23.28 14.62
N THR A 141 -0.46 23.36 15.85
CA THR A 141 -1.80 22.91 16.26
C THR A 141 -2.92 23.78 15.70
N ASP A 142 -4.16 23.32 15.88
CA ASP A 142 -5.39 24.06 15.55
C ASP A 142 -5.45 24.47 14.07
N GLY A 143 -4.86 23.65 13.20
CA GLY A 143 -4.80 23.88 11.76
C GLY A 143 -3.85 25.01 11.33
N ASN A 144 -3.10 25.65 12.24
CA ASN A 144 -2.19 26.75 11.89
C ASN A 144 -1.14 26.32 10.86
N LEU A 145 -0.61 25.10 10.99
CA LEU A 145 0.32 24.53 10.02
C LEU A 145 -0.32 24.40 8.64
N ILE A 146 -1.52 23.83 8.56
CA ILE A 146 -2.21 23.56 7.30
C ILE A 146 -2.72 24.84 6.64
N LYS A 147 -3.16 25.83 7.40
CA LYS A 147 -3.46 27.18 6.88
C LYS A 147 -2.23 27.84 6.25
N THR A 148 -1.04 27.53 6.76
CA THR A 148 0.21 28.09 6.23
C THR A 148 0.72 27.28 5.04
N PHE A 149 0.63 25.96 5.10
CA PHE A 149 1.11 25.05 4.08
C PHE A 149 -0.01 24.05 3.71
N PRO A 150 -1.00 24.47 2.91
CA PRO A 150 -2.07 23.58 2.46
C PRO A 150 -1.47 22.41 1.67
N ASP A 151 -0.51 22.69 0.81
CA ASP A 151 0.34 21.69 0.16
C ASP A 151 1.56 21.32 1.03
N ILE A 152 1.84 20.02 1.11
CA ILE A 152 3.02 19.47 1.78
C ILE A 152 4.33 19.99 1.15
N LEU A 153 4.36 20.24 -0.16
CA LEU A 153 5.55 20.74 -0.86
C LEU A 153 6.08 22.03 -0.25
N GLY A 154 5.17 22.97 0.04
CA GLY A 154 5.53 24.25 0.67
C GLY A 154 6.15 24.06 2.05
N GLN A 155 5.63 23.10 2.84
CA GLN A 155 6.20 22.79 4.15
C GLN A 155 7.57 22.11 4.03
N LEU A 156 7.72 21.15 3.11
CA LEU A 156 8.99 20.48 2.85
C LEU A 156 10.07 21.51 2.52
N GLN A 157 9.79 22.45 1.63
CA GLN A 157 10.72 23.52 1.27
C GLN A 157 11.08 24.41 2.47
N PHE A 158 10.08 24.86 3.23
CA PHE A 158 10.31 25.75 4.37
C PHE A 158 11.17 25.08 5.44
N VAL A 159 10.91 23.81 5.77
CA VAL A 159 11.72 23.06 6.73
C VAL A 159 13.13 22.81 6.18
N TRP A 160 13.25 22.47 4.90
CA TRP A 160 14.55 22.20 4.27
C TRP A 160 15.47 23.43 4.27
N LEU A 161 14.93 24.59 3.86
CA LEU A 161 15.67 25.83 3.70
C LEU A 161 15.73 26.70 4.96
N GLY A 162 14.83 26.48 5.91
CA GLY A 162 14.63 27.37 7.04
C GLY A 162 14.14 28.76 6.61
N SER A 163 13.92 29.66 7.58
CA SER A 163 13.42 31.00 7.28
C SER A 163 14.36 31.82 6.40
N ASN A 164 15.67 31.75 6.65
CA ASN A 164 16.65 32.54 5.90
C ASN A 164 16.87 32.03 4.47
N GLY A 165 16.66 30.73 4.22
CA GLY A 165 16.75 30.18 2.87
C GLY A 165 15.56 30.56 1.99
N MET A 166 14.42 30.95 2.58
CA MET A 166 13.30 31.53 1.83
C MET A 166 13.60 32.92 1.32
N GLY A 167 14.36 33.72 2.08
CA GLY A 167 14.76 35.07 1.68
C GLY A 167 15.08 36.00 2.86
N PRO A 168 15.42 37.27 2.59
CA PRO A 168 15.64 38.28 3.63
C PRO A 168 14.38 38.51 4.48
N ALA A 169 14.52 39.19 5.63
CA ALA A 169 13.40 39.54 6.50
C ALA A 169 12.24 40.20 5.72
N GLY A 170 11.01 39.73 5.93
CA GLY A 170 9.84 40.21 5.21
C GLY A 170 9.51 39.44 3.92
N THR A 171 10.33 38.49 3.48
CA THR A 171 10.00 37.63 2.34
C THR A 171 8.77 36.76 2.66
N PRO A 172 7.70 36.79 1.84
CA PRO A 172 6.52 35.96 2.05
C PRO A 172 6.80 34.46 1.85
N TYR A 173 6.13 33.62 2.63
CA TYR A 173 6.15 32.17 2.48
C TYR A 173 4.81 31.55 2.90
N GLY A 174 4.53 30.33 2.41
CA GLY A 174 3.26 29.64 2.66
C GLY A 174 2.16 30.11 1.71
N ASP A 175 0.91 29.80 2.04
CA ASP A 175 -0.26 30.14 1.23
C ASP A 175 -0.47 31.65 1.11
N PRO A 176 -0.45 32.23 -0.11
CA PRO A 176 -0.80 33.63 -0.34
C PRO A 176 -2.21 34.01 0.12
N ASN A 177 -3.14 33.05 0.14
CA ASN A 177 -4.54 33.21 0.53
C ASN A 177 -4.79 32.85 2.00
N ARG A 178 -3.74 32.62 2.79
CA ARG A 178 -3.85 32.27 4.21
C ARG A 178 -4.72 33.27 4.96
N GLU A 179 -5.71 32.78 5.71
CA GLU A 179 -6.52 33.59 6.61
C GLU A 179 -5.64 34.35 7.63
N GLY A 180 -5.82 35.67 7.72
CA GLY A 180 -4.96 36.54 8.53
C GLY A 180 -3.64 36.94 7.86
N GLY A 181 -3.50 36.65 6.56
CA GLY A 181 -2.34 37.01 5.75
C GLY A 181 -1.26 35.95 5.71
N GLN A 182 -0.53 35.95 4.60
CA GLN A 182 0.67 35.14 4.40
C GLN A 182 1.74 35.50 5.44
N HIS A 183 2.47 34.50 5.91
CA HIS A 183 3.59 34.76 6.81
C HIS A 183 4.78 35.30 6.05
N THR A 184 5.62 36.07 6.74
CA THR A 184 6.88 36.55 6.20
C THR A 184 8.05 36.13 7.09
N THR A 185 9.23 35.97 6.51
CA THR A 185 10.45 35.58 7.25
C THR A 185 10.71 36.52 8.43
N LEU A 186 11.08 35.95 9.58
CA LEU A 186 11.35 36.64 10.85
C LEU A 186 10.15 37.39 11.48
N SER A 187 8.94 37.30 10.92
CA SER A 187 7.75 38.01 11.41
C SER A 187 7.17 37.53 12.74
N TYR A 188 7.61 36.38 13.26
CA TYR A 188 7.04 35.84 14.50
C TYR A 188 7.62 36.54 15.74
N ASN A 189 8.94 36.48 15.88
CA ASN A 189 9.67 37.03 17.03
C ASN A 189 11.10 37.45 16.66
N GLY A 190 11.40 37.64 15.37
CA GLY A 190 12.74 37.97 14.89
C GLY A 190 13.74 36.81 14.86
N ASN A 191 13.44 35.65 15.45
CA ASN A 191 14.33 34.50 15.41
C ASN A 191 14.10 33.67 14.13
N PRO A 192 15.17 33.29 13.41
CA PRO A 192 15.03 32.43 12.23
C PRO A 192 14.73 30.99 12.64
N MET A 193 13.83 30.32 11.90
CA MET A 193 13.84 28.85 11.88
C MET A 193 15.10 28.40 11.11
N PRO A 194 15.94 27.53 11.68
CA PRO A 194 17.15 27.06 11.00
C PRO A 194 16.81 26.19 9.79
N ALA A 195 17.75 26.08 8.86
CA ALA A 195 17.68 25.15 7.74
C ALA A 195 18.03 23.73 8.20
N PHE A 196 17.35 22.73 7.63
CA PHE A 196 17.59 21.32 7.94
C PHE A 196 18.19 20.51 6.77
N ASN A 197 18.43 21.15 5.62
CA ASN A 197 19.07 20.53 4.45
C ASN A 197 20.47 19.92 4.70
N LYS A 198 21.13 20.27 5.81
CA LYS A 198 22.43 19.71 6.23
C LYS A 198 22.33 18.69 7.35
N SER A 199 21.18 18.59 8.03
CA SER A 199 20.99 17.74 9.21
C SER A 199 19.97 16.62 9.01
N LEU A 200 19.12 16.72 7.98
CA LEU A 200 18.12 15.72 7.63
C LEU A 200 18.37 15.18 6.23
N LYS A 201 18.13 13.87 6.07
CA LYS A 201 17.97 13.23 4.76
C LYS A 201 16.57 13.50 4.20
N PRO A 202 16.34 13.38 2.88
CA PRO A 202 15.00 13.59 2.29
C PRO A 202 13.91 12.69 2.89
N ALA A 203 14.20 11.41 3.13
CA ALA A 203 13.28 10.50 3.80
C ALA A 203 12.96 10.92 5.25
N GLU A 204 13.92 11.49 5.97
CA GLU A 204 13.75 11.98 7.35
C GLU A 204 12.94 13.28 7.37
N LEU A 205 13.20 14.18 6.42
CA LEU A 205 12.39 15.37 6.18
C LEU A 205 10.92 14.99 5.94
N LEU A 206 10.66 14.04 5.04
CA LEU A 206 9.30 13.59 4.77
C LEU A 206 8.65 12.98 6.01
N ALA A 207 9.40 12.17 6.75
CA ALA A 207 8.91 11.55 7.97
C ALA A 207 8.46 12.59 9.02
N VAL A 208 9.29 13.59 9.31
CA VAL A 208 8.95 14.63 10.30
C VAL A 208 7.81 15.52 9.81
N VAL A 209 7.80 15.92 8.54
CA VAL A 209 6.71 16.73 7.98
C VAL A 209 5.38 15.99 8.00
N ARG A 210 5.36 14.69 7.72
CA ARG A 210 4.16 13.86 7.89
C ARG A 210 3.69 13.82 9.32
N TYR A 211 4.60 13.62 10.28
CA TYR A 211 4.25 13.63 11.71
C TYR A 211 3.65 14.97 12.14
N GLU A 212 4.26 16.09 11.75
CA GLU A 212 3.76 17.44 12.03
C GLU A 212 2.34 17.65 11.46
N ARG A 213 2.11 17.21 10.23
CA ARG A 213 0.82 17.35 9.56
C ARG A 213 -0.23 16.45 10.20
N GLU A 214 -0.01 15.14 10.17
CA GLU A 214 -1.02 14.14 10.52
C GLU A 214 -1.28 14.08 12.03
N VAL A 215 -0.24 14.22 12.86
CA VAL A 215 -0.35 14.02 14.31
C VAL A 215 -0.52 15.34 15.05
N LEU A 216 0.30 16.35 14.76
CA LEU A 216 0.29 17.61 15.53
C LEU A 216 -0.77 18.59 15.03
N SER A 217 -0.93 18.70 13.70
CA SER A 217 -1.89 19.65 13.12
C SER A 217 -3.28 19.06 12.86
N GLY A 218 -3.43 17.74 12.99
CA GLY A 218 -4.69 17.03 12.77
C GLY A 218 -5.10 16.91 11.30
N TYR A 219 -4.14 17.04 10.37
CA TYR A 219 -4.39 16.86 8.96
C TYR A 219 -4.84 15.43 8.67
N LYS A 220 -6.00 15.30 8.01
CA LYS A 220 -6.53 14.00 7.62
C LYS A 220 -6.05 13.68 6.23
N LEU A 221 -5.08 12.76 6.16
CA LEU A 221 -4.57 12.25 4.90
C LEU A 221 -5.63 11.38 4.21
N ASP A 222 -5.77 11.53 2.89
CA ASP A 222 -6.61 10.62 2.12
C ASP A 222 -5.94 9.22 2.11
N PRO A 223 -6.65 8.15 2.52
CA PRO A 223 -6.08 6.80 2.51
C PRO A 223 -5.53 6.35 1.15
N THR A 224 -6.01 6.93 0.04
CA THR A 224 -5.50 6.66 -1.31
C THR A 224 -4.10 7.23 -1.57
N GLN A 225 -3.64 8.16 -0.73
CA GLN A 225 -2.31 8.76 -0.78
C GLN A 225 -1.27 7.93 -0.01
N ILE A 226 -1.65 6.77 0.53
CA ILE A 226 -0.76 5.87 1.27
C ILE A 226 -0.71 4.51 0.55
N ASP A 227 0.50 4.04 0.27
CA ASP A 227 0.70 2.70 -0.28
C ASP A 227 0.52 1.59 0.78
N ALA A 228 0.58 0.33 0.35
CA ALA A 228 0.45 -0.83 1.25
C ALA A 228 1.56 -0.90 2.33
N LYS A 229 2.63 -0.12 2.21
CA LYS A 229 3.76 -0.04 3.16
C LYS A 229 3.65 1.18 4.07
N GLY A 230 2.60 1.99 3.98
CA GLY A 230 2.43 3.19 4.78
C GLY A 230 3.20 4.42 4.28
N GLN A 231 3.71 4.38 3.04
CA GLN A 231 4.47 5.48 2.42
C GLN A 231 3.54 6.42 1.66
N LEU A 232 3.86 7.71 1.68
CA LEU A 232 3.12 8.74 0.97
C LEU A 232 3.33 8.64 -0.54
N THR A 233 2.26 8.79 -1.32
CA THR A 233 2.27 8.76 -2.79
C THR A 233 1.72 10.05 -3.39
N TYR A 234 2.33 10.51 -4.49
CA TYR A 234 1.80 11.50 -5.41
C TYR A 234 0.69 10.89 -6.25
N GLY A 235 -0.37 11.67 -6.49
CA GLY A 235 -1.45 11.30 -7.42
C GLY A 235 -2.02 9.90 -7.17
N ASN A 236 -1.94 9.42 -5.92
CA ASN A 236 -2.40 8.12 -5.44
C ASN A 236 -1.70 6.90 -6.07
N SER A 237 -0.49 7.05 -6.65
CA SER A 237 0.21 5.92 -7.29
C SER A 237 1.74 6.01 -7.36
N SER A 238 2.34 7.20 -7.50
CA SER A 238 3.79 7.36 -7.54
C SER A 238 4.33 7.63 -6.13
N PRO A 239 5.34 6.91 -5.61
CA PRO A 239 5.86 7.17 -4.28
C PRO A 239 6.55 8.54 -4.20
N TYR A 240 6.47 9.20 -3.05
CA TYR A 240 7.22 10.44 -2.80
C TYR A 240 8.73 10.21 -2.71
N LEU A 241 9.12 8.99 -2.33
CA LEU A 241 10.50 8.57 -2.21
C LEU A 241 10.83 7.56 -3.30
N ASP A 242 11.97 7.74 -3.95
CA ASP A 242 12.53 6.70 -4.83
C ASP A 242 13.14 5.54 -4.02
N ALA A 243 13.72 4.57 -4.72
CA ALA A 243 14.33 3.39 -4.10
C ALA A 243 15.52 3.76 -3.19
N GLU A 244 16.15 4.90 -3.45
CA GLU A 244 17.28 5.46 -2.73
C GLU A 244 16.85 6.37 -1.56
N GLY A 245 15.55 6.59 -1.38
CA GLY A 245 15.00 7.43 -0.32
C GLY A 245 15.15 8.93 -0.58
N GLN A 246 15.31 9.35 -1.84
CA GLN A 246 15.28 10.75 -2.25
C GLN A 246 13.85 11.19 -2.56
N LEU A 247 13.57 12.46 -2.29
CA LEU A 247 12.29 13.07 -2.67
C LEU A 247 12.27 13.31 -4.18
N VAL A 248 11.24 12.81 -4.85
CA VAL A 248 11.09 12.91 -6.31
C VAL A 248 9.73 13.45 -6.72
N THR A 249 9.63 14.05 -7.90
CA THR A 249 8.36 14.47 -8.52
C THR A 249 7.58 13.25 -9.05
N PRO A 250 6.31 13.40 -9.45
CA PRO A 250 5.55 12.31 -10.08
C PRO A 250 6.23 11.71 -11.32
N GLU A 251 7.06 12.48 -12.01
CA GLU A 251 7.86 12.06 -13.18
C GLU A 251 9.19 11.39 -12.80
N GLY A 252 9.46 11.20 -11.50
CA GLY A 252 10.69 10.58 -11.00
C GLY A 252 11.93 11.49 -11.04
N LYS A 253 11.74 12.82 -11.14
CA LYS A 253 12.85 13.79 -11.10
C LYS A 253 13.12 14.23 -9.66
N PRO A 254 14.33 14.66 -9.29
CA PRO A 254 14.57 15.20 -7.94
C PRO A 254 13.61 16.34 -7.59
N LEU A 255 13.00 16.27 -6.40
CA LEU A 255 12.08 17.29 -5.92
C LEU A 255 12.78 18.61 -5.60
N PHE A 256 14.04 18.54 -5.17
CA PHE A 256 14.87 19.69 -4.87
C PHE A 256 15.98 19.85 -5.90
N ASP A 257 16.24 21.09 -6.31
CA ASP A 257 17.40 21.46 -7.13
C ASP A 257 18.68 21.51 -6.29
N ALA A 258 19.80 21.88 -6.93
CA ALA A 258 21.10 21.99 -6.27
C ALA A 258 21.14 23.05 -5.15
N ASP A 259 20.25 24.06 -5.20
CA ASP A 259 20.12 25.10 -4.19
C ASP A 259 19.12 24.72 -3.09
N GLY A 260 18.50 23.54 -3.18
CA GLY A 260 17.49 23.06 -2.24
C GLY A 260 16.11 23.69 -2.44
N ARG A 261 15.85 24.32 -3.58
CA ARG A 261 14.52 24.83 -3.95
C ARG A 261 13.71 23.76 -4.67
N LEU A 262 12.39 23.85 -4.55
CA LEU A 262 11.51 22.91 -5.23
C LEU A 262 11.64 23.03 -6.75
N THR A 263 11.62 21.90 -7.43
CA THR A 263 11.58 21.80 -8.90
C THR A 263 10.15 21.87 -9.46
N ILE A 264 9.15 21.77 -8.58
CA ILE A 264 7.72 21.92 -8.89
C ILE A 264 7.09 22.91 -7.91
N GLU A 265 6.15 23.72 -8.40
CA GLU A 265 5.46 24.69 -7.56
C GLU A 265 4.48 23.99 -6.60
N PRO A 266 4.42 24.39 -5.32
CA PRO A 266 3.36 23.95 -4.43
C PRO A 266 2.00 24.42 -4.95
N ASN A 267 1.00 23.58 -4.78
CA ASN A 267 -0.37 23.93 -5.07
C ASN A 267 -0.96 24.79 -3.94
N TRP A 268 -0.79 26.11 -4.08
CA TRP A 268 -1.34 27.09 -3.14
C TRP A 268 -2.85 27.33 -3.29
N THR A 269 -3.51 26.72 -4.28
CA THR A 269 -4.92 27.00 -4.63
C THR A 269 -5.88 25.86 -4.34
N MET A 270 -5.43 24.72 -3.83
CA MET A 270 -6.31 23.59 -3.52
C MET A 270 -6.18 23.14 -2.05
N PRO A 271 -7.23 23.26 -1.23
CA PRO A 271 -7.34 22.41 -0.06
C PRO A 271 -7.43 20.97 -0.56
N VAL A 272 -6.51 20.11 -0.10
CA VAL A 272 -6.57 18.67 -0.38
C VAL A 272 -7.95 18.16 0.05
N GLY A 273 -8.77 17.77 -0.93
CA GLY A 273 -10.17 17.35 -0.72
C GLY A 273 -11.25 18.12 -1.49
N SER A 274 -10.94 19.16 -2.28
CA SER A 274 -11.91 19.66 -3.27
C SER A 274 -11.90 18.76 -4.51
N LYS A 275 -13.01 18.05 -4.68
CA LYS A 275 -13.35 17.04 -5.71
C LYS A 275 -12.72 17.24 -7.08
#